data_AF-A0A7C5Z7F1-F1
#
_entry.id   AF-A0A7C5Z7F1-F1
#
_cell.length_a   1.000
_cell.length_b   1.000
_cell.length_c   1.000
_cell.angle_alpha   90.00
_cell.angle_beta   90.00
_cell.angle_gamma   90.00
#
_symmetry.space_group_name_H-M   'P 1'
#
loop_
_entity.id
_entity.type
_entity.pdbx_description
1 polymer ?
#
loop_
_entity_poly.entity_id
_entity_poly.type
_entity_poly.pdbx_seq_one_letter_code
_entity_poly.pdbx_strand_id
1 'polypeptide(L)'
;MGDFKNYRELYNFVTEQDPNVLGKLMIFEKLLLMRCGFEWLSDKTQDQIVEKLYDAYAQVASEVKFDDFLYAVYELVDEDLKRRPEKILKLPQKKILDKVYSVSCAA
;
A
#
# COMPACT_ATOMS: atom_id res chain seq x y z
N MET A 1 25.26 15.78 -2.40
CA MET A 1 24.67 14.58 -3.03
C MET A 1 25.81 13.82 -3.69
N GLY A 2 25.91 12.51 -3.45
CA GLY A 2 27.00 11.69 -4.00
C GLY A 2 26.95 11.62 -5.53
N ASP A 3 28.11 11.67 -6.16
CA ASP A 3 28.26 11.60 -7.62
C ASP A 3 28.41 10.11 -7.99
N PHE A 4 27.29 9.43 -8.27
CA PHE A 4 27.25 7.99 -8.54
C PHE A 4 27.63 7.72 -9.99
N LYS A 5 28.69 6.95 -10.23
CA LYS A 5 29.24 6.74 -11.58
C LYS A 5 28.52 5.66 -12.37
N ASN A 6 27.77 4.80 -11.68
CA ASN A 6 26.99 3.73 -12.31
C ASN A 6 25.84 3.25 -11.40
N TYR A 7 24.91 2.51 -11.98
CA TYR A 7 23.72 2.00 -11.31
C TYR A 7 24.04 1.09 -10.11
N ARG A 8 25.14 0.33 -10.16
CA ARG A 8 25.54 -0.58 -9.06
C ARG A 8 25.99 0.19 -7.82
N GLU A 9 26.71 1.30 -7.99
CA GLU A 9 27.13 2.17 -6.88
C GLU A 9 25.91 2.82 -6.20
N LEU A 10 24.94 3.28 -6.99
CA LEU A 10 23.70 3.83 -6.47
C LEU A 10 22.90 2.74 -5.72
N TYR A 11 22.75 1.55 -6.31
CA TYR A 11 22.07 0.42 -5.67
C TYR A 11 22.68 0.09 -4.30
N ASN A 12 24.01 -0.04 -4.24
CA ASN A 12 24.72 -0.35 -2.99
C ASN A 12 24.54 0.77 -1.98
N PHE A 13 24.72 2.04 -2.37
CA PHE A 13 24.56 3.18 -1.46
C PHE A 13 23.17 3.26 -0.84
N VAL A 14 22.13 2.97 -1.62
CA VAL A 14 20.73 3.03 -1.17
C VAL A 14 20.41 1.82 -0.28
N THR A 15 20.84 0.61 -0.67
CA THR A 15 20.57 -0.64 0.09
C THR A 15 21.46 -0.83 1.32
N GLU A 16 22.63 -0.20 1.39
CA GLU A 16 23.49 -0.19 2.59
C GLU A 16 22.85 0.57 3.76
N GLN A 17 22.02 1.58 3.48
CA GLN A 17 21.29 2.33 4.50
C GLN A 17 20.05 1.59 4.98
N ASP A 18 19.34 0.94 4.05
CA ASP A 18 18.19 0.09 4.34
C ASP A 18 18.11 -1.03 3.29
N PRO A 19 18.44 -2.28 3.65
CA PRO A 19 18.43 -3.40 2.72
C PRO A 19 17.06 -3.63 2.05
N ASN A 20 15.99 -3.13 2.65
CA ASN A 20 14.63 -3.32 2.16
C ASN A 20 14.13 -2.14 1.32
N VAL A 21 14.89 -1.05 1.21
CA VAL A 21 14.46 0.23 0.58
C VAL A 21 13.83 0.05 -0.80
N LEU A 22 14.39 -0.84 -1.62
CA LEU A 22 13.88 -1.10 -2.97
C LEU A 22 12.52 -1.83 -2.91
N GLY A 23 12.37 -2.78 -2.00
CA GLY A 23 11.09 -3.43 -1.73
C GLY A 23 10.05 -2.41 -1.25
N LYS A 24 10.45 -1.49 -0.36
CA LYS A 24 9.57 -0.39 0.09
C LYS A 24 9.13 0.48 -1.08
N LEU A 25 10.06 0.84 -1.96
CA LEU A 25 9.81 1.71 -3.11
C LEU A 25 8.89 1.04 -4.15
N MET A 26 9.10 -0.25 -4.43
CA MET A 26 8.23 -1.04 -5.30
C MET A 26 6.80 -1.16 -4.73
N ILE A 27 6.67 -1.40 -3.43
CA ILE A 27 5.38 -1.43 -2.75
C ILE A 27 4.71 -0.05 -2.83
N PHE A 28 5.48 1.02 -2.61
CA PHE A 28 4.99 2.40 -2.67
C PHE A 28 4.50 2.80 -4.08
N GLU A 29 5.24 2.47 -5.13
CA GLU A 29 4.81 2.69 -6.52
C GLU A 29 3.48 1.99 -6.82
N LYS A 30 3.35 0.73 -6.39
CA LYS A 30 2.10 -0.02 -6.51
C LYS A 30 0.95 0.63 -5.76
N LEU A 31 1.19 1.15 -4.56
CA LEU A 31 0.19 1.85 -3.76
C LEU A 31 -0.23 3.19 -4.36
N LEU A 32 0.70 3.92 -5.00
CA LEU A 32 0.37 5.14 -5.74
C LEU A 32 -0.60 4.87 -6.89
N LEU A 33 -0.48 3.73 -7.58
CA LEU A 33 -1.45 3.32 -8.60
C LEU A 33 -2.86 3.09 -8.02
N MET A 34 -2.98 2.78 -6.72
CA MET A 34 -4.29 2.64 -6.06
C MET A 34 -5.01 3.96 -5.85
N ARG A 35 -4.29 5.09 -5.83
CA ARG A 35 -4.93 6.41 -5.69
C ARG A 35 -5.99 6.65 -6.75
N CYS A 36 -5.82 6.07 -7.95
CA CYS A 36 -6.79 6.13 -9.04
C CYS A 36 -8.19 5.58 -8.67
N GLY A 37 -8.29 4.55 -7.83
CA GLY A 37 -9.62 4.08 -7.40
C GLY A 37 -10.20 4.85 -6.20
N PHE A 38 -9.45 5.82 -5.67
CA PHE A 38 -9.87 6.72 -4.59
C PHE A 38 -9.98 8.18 -5.06
N GLU A 39 -10.07 8.43 -6.38
CA GLU A 39 -10.17 9.78 -6.96
C GLU A 39 -11.35 10.61 -6.44
N TRP A 40 -12.39 9.94 -5.92
CA TRP A 40 -13.56 10.56 -5.30
C TRP A 40 -13.31 11.05 -3.86
N LEU A 41 -12.11 10.83 -3.32
CA LEU A 41 -11.66 11.30 -2.01
C LEU A 41 -10.65 12.45 -2.16
N SER A 42 -10.52 13.28 -1.13
CA SER A 42 -9.49 14.33 -1.11
C SER A 42 -8.08 13.73 -1.12
N ASP A 43 -7.12 14.42 -1.72
CA ASP A 43 -5.71 13.97 -1.78
C ASP A 43 -5.17 13.56 -0.41
N LYS A 44 -5.46 14.35 0.62
CA LYS A 44 -5.07 14.06 2.01
C LYS A 44 -5.61 12.72 2.50
N THR A 45 -6.84 12.38 2.13
CA THR A 45 -7.46 11.09 2.50
C THR A 45 -6.82 9.96 1.71
N GLN A 46 -6.54 10.16 0.42
CA GLN A 46 -5.87 9.17 -0.41
C GLN A 46 -4.47 8.83 0.13
N ASP A 47 -3.69 9.85 0.51
CA ASP A 47 -2.35 9.67 1.07
C ASP A 47 -2.39 8.88 2.39
N GLN A 48 -3.34 9.20 3.29
CA GLN A 48 -3.54 8.45 4.53
C GLN A 48 -3.94 6.98 4.31
N ILE A 49 -4.71 6.70 3.26
CA ILE A 49 -5.04 5.32 2.88
C ILE A 49 -3.77 4.60 2.44
N VAL A 50 -3.02 5.18 1.50
CA VAL A 50 -1.78 4.61 0.96
C VAL A 50 -0.77 4.30 2.08
N GLU A 51 -0.56 5.22 3.01
CA GLU A 51 0.33 5.02 4.16
C GLU A 51 -0.09 3.82 5.02
N LYS A 52 -1.38 3.66 5.32
CA LYS A 52 -1.89 2.54 6.13
C LYS A 52 -1.81 1.20 5.41
N LEU A 53 -1.99 1.22 4.09
CA LEU A 53 -1.95 0.03 3.26
C LEU A 53 -0.52 -0.46 3.03
N TYR A 54 0.47 0.44 3.06
CA TYR A 54 1.87 0.07 2.97
C TYR A 54 2.27 -1.00 3.98
N ASP A 55 2.05 -0.74 5.27
CA ASP A 55 2.43 -1.67 6.33
C ASP A 55 1.63 -2.98 6.29
N ALA A 56 0.40 -2.93 5.80
CA ALA A 56 -0.45 -4.11 5.66
C ALA A 56 0.01 -4.98 4.48
N TYR A 57 0.24 -4.39 3.31
CA TYR A 57 0.72 -5.13 2.14
C TYR A 57 2.11 -5.70 2.37
N ALA A 58 3.02 -4.95 3.00
CA ALA A 58 4.37 -5.43 3.30
C ALA A 58 4.38 -6.73 4.14
N GLN A 59 3.38 -6.96 4.99
CA GLN A 59 3.24 -8.19 5.78
C GLN A 59 2.74 -9.39 4.97
N VAL A 60 1.95 -9.14 3.93
CA VAL A 60 1.28 -10.20 3.15
C VAL A 60 1.83 -10.33 1.73
N ALA A 61 2.81 -9.50 1.34
CA ALA A 61 3.31 -9.41 -0.03
C ALA A 61 3.91 -10.71 -0.56
N SER A 62 4.37 -11.61 0.32
CA SER A 62 4.87 -12.95 -0.04
C SER A 62 3.76 -13.99 -0.18
N GLU A 63 2.57 -13.73 0.33
CA GLU A 63 1.48 -14.71 0.48
C GLU A 63 0.26 -14.36 -0.37
N VAL A 64 0.04 -13.07 -0.64
CA VAL A 64 -1.17 -12.56 -1.29
C VAL A 64 -0.79 -11.82 -2.56
N LYS A 65 -1.50 -12.14 -3.65
CA LYS A 65 -1.36 -11.40 -4.90
C LYS A 65 -1.81 -9.96 -4.70
N PHE A 66 -1.11 -9.05 -5.35
CA PHE A 66 -1.44 -7.63 -5.29
C PHE A 66 -2.91 -7.34 -5.65
N ASP A 67 -3.44 -8.01 -6.67
CA ASP A 67 -4.83 -7.79 -7.12
C ASP A 67 -5.88 -8.23 -6.08
N ASP A 68 -5.63 -9.33 -5.36
CA ASP A 68 -6.52 -9.79 -4.28
C ASP A 68 -6.47 -8.84 -3.09
N PHE A 69 -5.27 -8.33 -2.77
CA PHE A 69 -5.10 -7.28 -1.76
C PHE A 69 -5.85 -6.00 -2.15
N LEU A 70 -5.74 -5.57 -3.41
CA LEU A 70 -6.45 -4.40 -3.92
C LEU A 70 -7.96 -4.56 -3.78
N TYR A 71 -8.49 -5.69 -4.22
CA TYR A 71 -9.92 -5.97 -4.16
C TYR A 71 -10.44 -5.88 -2.72
N ALA A 72 -9.76 -6.55 -1.79
CA ALA A 72 -10.11 -6.55 -0.36
C ALA A 72 -10.13 -5.13 0.23
N VAL A 73 -9.15 -4.31 -0.15
CA VAL A 73 -9.01 -2.94 0.32
C VAL A 73 -10.08 -2.02 -0.26
N TYR A 74 -10.41 -2.14 -1.54
CA TYR A 74 -11.48 -1.35 -2.15
C TYR A 74 -12.82 -1.61 -1.49
N GLU A 75 -13.17 -2.88 -1.27
CA GLU A 75 -14.38 -3.25 -0.51
C GLU A 75 -14.35 -2.64 0.89
N LEU A 76 -13.22 -2.74 1.59
CA LEU A 76 -13.09 -2.22 2.95
C LEU A 76 -13.28 -0.70 3.03
N VAL A 77 -12.73 0.04 2.07
CA VAL A 77 -12.86 1.50 2.00
C VAL A 77 -14.29 1.89 1.64
N ASP A 78 -14.93 1.22 0.67
CA ASP A 78 -16.34 1.47 0.32
C ASP A 78 -17.27 1.16 1.51
N GLU A 79 -17.03 0.07 2.24
CA GLU A 79 -17.76 -0.30 3.46
C GLU A 79 -17.59 0.72 4.60
N ASP A 80 -16.35 1.18 4.87
CA ASP A 80 -16.05 2.09 5.99
C ASP A 80 -16.62 3.49 5.74
N LEU A 81 -16.57 3.92 4.48
CA LEU A 81 -17.08 5.21 4.06
C LEU A 81 -18.58 5.17 3.75
N LYS A 82 -19.17 4.02 3.42
CA LYS A 82 -20.58 3.90 2.95
C LYS A 82 -20.95 5.01 1.95
N ARG A 83 -20.03 5.35 1.04
CA ARG A 83 -20.17 6.47 0.08
C ARG A 83 -20.31 7.88 0.72
N ARG A 84 -19.82 8.07 1.95
CA ARG A 84 -19.72 9.38 2.62
C ARG A 84 -18.25 9.82 2.65
N PRO A 85 -17.83 10.73 1.76
CA PRO A 85 -16.42 11.03 1.52
C PRO A 85 -15.69 11.77 2.66
N GLU A 86 -16.40 12.29 3.67
CA GLU A 86 -15.82 13.21 4.67
C GLU A 86 -15.62 12.61 6.08
N LYS A 87 -15.78 11.30 6.24
CA LYS A 87 -15.50 10.64 7.53
C LYS A 87 -14.02 10.25 7.61
N ILE A 88 -13.43 10.42 8.79
CA ILE A 88 -12.09 9.88 9.10
C ILE A 88 -12.11 8.36 8.88
N LEU A 89 -11.31 7.91 7.92
CA LEU A 89 -11.10 6.49 7.64
C LEU A 89 -10.44 5.81 8.83
N LYS A 90 -11.15 4.86 9.43
CA LYS A 90 -10.61 4.01 10.47
C LYS A 90 -10.29 2.68 9.82
N LEU A 91 -9.08 2.61 9.26
CA LEU A 91 -8.46 1.38 8.79
C LEU A 91 -7.40 0.90 9.80
N PRO A 92 -7.78 0.27 10.94
CA PRO A 92 -6.83 -0.47 11.75
C PRO A 92 -6.18 -1.56 10.91
N GLN A 93 -4.89 -1.77 11.12
CA GLN A 93 -4.09 -2.76 10.41
C GLN A 93 -4.70 -4.17 10.48
N LYS A 94 -5.17 -4.58 11.66
CA LYS A 94 -5.86 -5.87 11.85
C LYS A 94 -7.09 -6.00 10.93
N LYS A 95 -7.90 -4.95 10.80
CA LYS A 95 -9.10 -4.94 9.94
C LYS A 95 -8.74 -5.14 8.47
N ILE A 96 -7.63 -4.52 8.03
CA ILE A 96 -7.12 -4.69 6.66
C ILE A 96 -6.68 -6.14 6.45
N LEU A 97 -5.84 -6.68 7.34
CA LEU A 97 -5.32 -8.04 7.24
C LEU A 97 -6.44 -9.09 7.26
N ASP A 98 -7.39 -8.98 8.21
CA ASP A 98 -8.53 -9.90 8.32
C ASP A 98 -9.36 -9.91 7.01
N LYS A 99 -9.59 -8.73 6.40
CA LYS A 99 -10.32 -8.63 5.12
C LYS A 99 -9.52 -9.24 3.97
N VAL A 100 -8.22 -8.96 3.89
CA VAL A 100 -7.33 -9.53 2.86
C VAL A 100 -7.33 -11.06 2.94
N TYR A 101 -7.13 -11.63 4.12
CA TYR A 101 -7.17 -13.08 4.31
C TYR A 101 -8.54 -13.68 3.99
N SER A 102 -9.63 -12.97 4.29
CA SER A 102 -10.98 -13.45 3.96
C SER A 102 -11.21 -13.57 2.44
N VAL A 103 -10.64 -12.65 1.66
CA VAL A 103 -10.73 -12.67 0.19
C VAL A 103 -9.79 -13.73 -0.38
N SER A 104 -8.56 -13.82 0.11
CA SER A 104 -7.56 -14.78 -0.40
C SER A 104 -7.88 -16.23 -0.05
N CYS A 105 -8.56 -16.51 1.07
CA CYS A 105 -9.00 -17.87 1.43
C CYS A 105 -10.31 -18.30 0.74
N ALA A 106 -11.05 -17.36 0.13
CA ALA A 106 -12.28 -17.64 -0.60
C ALA A 106 -12.04 -17.93 -2.10
N ALA A 107 -10.82 -17.68 -2.60
CA ALA A 107 -10.39 -17.90 -3.97
C ALA A 107 -9.64 -19.24 -4.13
#